data_AF-A0A498NV72-F1
#
_entry.id   AF-A0A498NV72-F1
#
_cell.length_a   1.000
_cell.length_b   1.000
_cell.length_c   1.000
_cell.angle_alpha   90.00
_cell.angle_beta   90.00
_cell.angle_gamma   90.00
#
_symmetry.space_group_name_H-M   'P 1'
#
loop_
_entity.id
_entity.type
_entity.pdbx_description
1 polymer ?
#
loop_
_entity_poly.entity_id
_entity_poly.type
_entity_poly.pdbx_seq_one_letter_code
_entity_poly.pdbx_strand_id
1 'polypeptide(L)'
;MCQSSLSVAVKMLHESQNTDEQKTRHSCHDLKQHHTLLQWRDCSPIGSVEVSIICSSSGVMRASCSSEGDQLLYSWTLNGDSLMDGNGSIDLNEGTDGNITCSVKNHVSHGQKTINVKPCVGEL
;
A
#
# COMPACT_ATOMS: atom_id res chain seq x y z
N MET A 1 -20.19 38.22 -26.80
CA MET A 1 -20.04 38.41 -25.35
C MET A 1 -21.34 37.94 -24.72
N CYS A 2 -21.38 36.74 -24.15
CA CYS A 2 -22.61 36.25 -23.50
C CYS A 2 -22.38 36.14 -22.00
N GLN A 3 -23.03 37.05 -21.28
CA GLN A 3 -23.29 36.93 -19.85
C GLN A 3 -24.51 36.03 -19.60
N SER A 4 -24.39 35.29 -18.49
CA SER A 4 -25.34 34.59 -17.62
C SER A 4 -26.82 34.48 -17.97
N SER A 5 -27.32 33.24 -17.98
CA SER A 5 -28.16 32.61 -16.92
C SER A 5 -28.97 31.47 -17.53
N LEU A 6 -28.97 30.25 -16.95
CA LEU A 6 -30.16 29.38 -16.88
C LEU A 6 -29.89 28.06 -16.12
N SER A 7 -30.72 27.86 -15.10
CA SER A 7 -31.26 26.59 -14.57
C SER A 7 -30.36 25.65 -13.78
N VAL A 8 -30.47 25.82 -12.47
CA VAL A 8 -30.48 24.72 -11.49
C VAL A 8 -31.46 23.63 -11.97
N ALA A 9 -31.00 22.37 -11.92
CA ALA A 9 -31.73 21.12 -12.19
C ALA A 9 -31.97 20.70 -13.65
N VAL A 10 -31.06 19.87 -14.19
CA VAL A 10 -31.32 18.79 -15.16
C VAL A 10 -30.28 17.71 -14.81
N LYS A 11 -30.54 16.51 -14.28
CA LYS A 11 -31.65 15.58 -14.44
C LYS A 11 -31.54 14.54 -13.31
N MET A 12 -32.50 14.51 -12.38
CA MET A 12 -32.75 13.33 -11.54
C MET A 12 -33.75 12.46 -12.30
N LEU A 13 -33.34 11.34 -12.89
CA LEU A 13 -34.25 10.25 -13.23
C LEU A 13 -33.52 8.90 -13.05
N HIS A 14 -33.83 8.27 -11.91
CA HIS A 14 -33.91 6.83 -11.59
C HIS A 14 -32.75 5.93 -12.04
N GLU A 15 -32.04 5.26 -11.13
CA GLU A 15 -32.60 4.18 -10.33
C GLU A 15 -31.92 4.09 -8.95
N SER A 16 -32.74 3.99 -7.90
CA SER A 16 -32.34 3.74 -6.53
C SER A 16 -31.91 2.29 -6.34
N GLN A 17 -30.65 2.05 -6.01
CA GLN A 17 -30.24 0.87 -5.21
C GLN A 17 -29.30 1.33 -4.10
N ASN A 18 -29.90 1.46 -2.91
CA ASN A 18 -29.23 1.65 -1.64
C ASN A 18 -28.63 0.31 -1.19
N THR A 19 -27.32 0.26 -0.96
CA THR A 19 -26.68 -0.69 -0.04
C THR A 19 -25.32 -0.12 0.32
N ASP A 20 -25.21 0.44 1.54
CA ASP A 20 -24.07 0.59 2.47
C ASP A 20 -22.60 0.81 1.99
N GLU A 21 -22.29 0.85 0.70
CA GLU A 21 -20.92 1.00 0.16
C GLU A 21 -20.57 2.44 -0.22
N GLN A 22 -21.54 3.34 -0.19
CA GLN A 22 -21.37 4.73 -0.63
C GLN A 22 -20.84 5.68 0.46
N LYS A 23 -20.53 5.17 1.66
CA LYS A 23 -20.09 5.99 2.82
C LYS A 23 -18.58 5.99 3.09
N THR A 24 -17.75 5.27 2.32
CA THR A 24 -16.31 5.17 2.62
C THR A 24 -15.39 5.31 1.40
N ARG A 25 -15.83 5.97 0.33
CA ARG A 25 -14.93 6.41 -0.76
C ARG A 25 -15.04 7.90 -1.01
N HIS A 26 -14.56 8.69 -0.06
CA HIS A 26 -14.00 9.98 -0.42
C HIS A 26 -12.70 9.69 -1.19
N SER A 27 -12.82 9.48 -2.49
CA SER A 27 -11.69 9.25 -3.39
C SER A 27 -10.87 10.54 -3.44
N CYS A 28 -9.53 10.43 -3.46
CA CYS A 28 -8.59 11.56 -3.60
C CYS A 28 -8.91 12.49 -4.80
N HIS A 29 -9.79 12.06 -5.71
CA HIS A 29 -10.35 12.86 -6.79
C HIS A 29 -11.16 14.09 -6.33
N ASP A 30 -11.90 14.02 -5.21
CA ASP A 30 -12.76 15.13 -4.74
C ASP A 30 -11.97 16.26 -4.06
N LEU A 31 -10.73 16.03 -3.65
CA LEU A 31 -9.86 17.06 -3.05
C LEU A 31 -9.22 17.99 -4.09
N LYS A 32 -9.34 17.68 -5.38
CA LYS A 32 -8.69 18.45 -6.46
C LYS A 32 -9.48 19.70 -6.89
N GLN A 33 -10.68 19.94 -6.36
CA GLN A 33 -11.56 21.03 -6.81
C GLN A 33 -11.56 22.29 -5.92
N HIS A 34 -10.90 22.27 -4.76
CA HIS A 34 -10.90 23.41 -3.83
C HIS A 34 -9.48 23.84 -3.46
N HIS A 35 -8.85 24.62 -4.32
CA HIS A 35 -7.53 25.19 -4.09
C HIS A 35 -7.59 26.33 -3.06
N THR A 36 -7.28 26.08 -1.77
CA THR A 36 -6.75 27.13 -0.88
C THR A 36 -5.96 26.51 0.30
N LEU A 37 -4.65 26.77 0.33
CA LEU A 37 -3.69 26.73 1.46
C LEU A 37 -3.21 25.37 2.04
N LEU A 38 -1.96 25.01 1.71
CA LEU A 38 -0.97 24.23 2.48
C LEU A 38 -1.47 23.11 3.41
N GLN A 39 -2.08 22.07 2.83
CA GLN A 39 -1.98 20.71 3.35
C GLN A 39 -2.24 19.73 2.19
N TRP A 40 -1.18 19.41 1.45
CA TRP A 40 -1.16 18.25 0.58
C TRP A 40 -1.29 17.03 1.51
N ARG A 41 -2.50 16.52 1.72
CA ARG A 41 -2.63 15.15 2.23
C ARG A 41 -2.25 14.27 1.07
N ASP A 42 -1.01 13.80 1.13
CA ASP A 42 -0.38 13.04 0.07
C ASP A 42 -1.18 11.76 -0.16
N CYS A 43 -1.74 11.69 -1.36
CA CYS A 43 -2.71 10.71 -1.79
C CYS A 43 -2.03 9.75 -2.77
N SER A 44 -0.73 9.51 -2.61
CA SER A 44 0.02 8.67 -3.53
C SER A 44 -0.40 7.21 -3.33
N PRO A 45 -0.97 6.57 -4.36
CA PRO A 45 -1.22 5.13 -4.30
C PRO A 45 0.09 4.38 -4.17
N ILE A 46 -0.01 3.15 -3.70
CA ILE A 46 1.12 2.23 -3.57
C ILE A 46 1.57 1.84 -4.97
N GLY A 47 2.86 2.06 -5.23
CA GLY A 47 3.50 1.64 -6.47
C GLY A 47 3.86 0.16 -6.46
N SER A 48 4.83 -0.22 -7.28
CA SER A 48 5.38 -1.58 -7.23
C SER A 48 5.97 -1.87 -5.85
N VAL A 49 5.63 -3.02 -5.28
CA VAL A 49 6.26 -3.51 -4.05
C VAL A 49 7.50 -4.29 -4.45
N GLU A 50 8.63 -3.97 -3.83
CA GLU A 50 9.90 -4.65 -4.05
C GLU A 50 10.38 -5.29 -2.75
N VAL A 51 10.89 -6.52 -2.84
CA VAL A 51 11.41 -7.28 -1.71
C VAL A 51 12.82 -7.74 -2.04
N SER A 52 13.75 -7.49 -1.12
CA SER A 52 15.15 -7.88 -1.22
C SER A 52 15.59 -8.65 0.02
N ILE A 53 16.52 -9.58 -0.18
CA ILE A 53 17.13 -10.37 0.88
C ILE A 53 18.62 -10.06 0.91
N ILE A 54 19.13 -9.75 2.09
CA ILE A 54 20.56 -9.56 2.34
C ILE A 54 21.03 -10.64 3.30
N CYS A 55 22.09 -11.34 2.89
CA CYS A 55 22.81 -12.28 3.74
C CYS A 55 24.10 -11.62 4.25
N SER A 56 24.33 -11.69 5.56
CA SER A 56 25.63 -11.38 6.14
C SER A 56 26.54 -12.60 6.14
N SER A 57 27.85 -12.38 6.25
CA SER A 57 28.83 -13.47 6.39
C SER A 57 28.65 -14.29 7.68
N SER A 58 27.98 -13.74 8.71
CA SER A 58 27.67 -14.45 9.95
C SER A 58 26.34 -15.23 9.88
N GLY A 59 25.76 -15.43 8.70
CA GLY A 59 24.52 -16.19 8.51
C GLY A 59 23.24 -15.43 8.87
N VAL A 60 23.33 -14.18 9.36
CA VAL A 60 22.15 -13.33 9.59
C VAL A 60 21.54 -12.94 8.26
N MET A 61 20.23 -13.12 8.16
CA MET A 61 19.43 -12.87 6.97
C MET A 61 18.45 -11.73 7.25
N ARG A 62 18.43 -10.72 6.37
CA ARG A 62 17.53 -9.57 6.49
C ARG A 62 16.67 -9.44 5.25
N ALA A 63 15.35 -9.44 5.44
CA ALA A 63 14.40 -9.08 4.41
C ALA A 63 14.11 -7.58 4.49
N SER A 64 14.06 -6.92 3.33
CA SER A 64 13.68 -5.52 3.23
C SER A 64 12.64 -5.34 2.14
N CYS A 65 11.65 -4.50 2.40
CA CYS A 65 10.54 -4.19 1.53
C CYS A 65 10.48 -2.70 1.28
N SER A 66 10.25 -2.33 0.02
CA SER A 66 10.11 -0.93 -0.40
C SER A 66 8.97 -0.78 -1.38
N SER A 67 8.30 0.36 -1.33
CA SER A 67 7.31 0.75 -2.33
C SER A 67 7.20 2.26 -2.40
N GLU A 68 6.67 2.76 -3.51
CA GLU A 68 6.24 4.15 -3.63
C GLU A 68 4.92 4.34 -2.86
N GLY A 69 4.63 5.56 -2.43
CA GLY A 69 3.41 5.92 -1.73
C GLY A 69 3.65 6.50 -0.34
N ASP A 70 2.58 6.99 0.27
CA ASP A 70 2.66 7.77 1.51
C ASP A 70 2.22 6.99 2.72
N GLN A 71 2.86 7.27 3.88
CA GLN A 71 2.51 6.70 5.18
C GLN A 71 2.31 5.18 5.12
N LEU A 72 3.27 4.50 4.52
CA LEU A 72 3.22 3.07 4.25
C LEU A 72 3.28 2.27 5.56
N LEU A 73 2.32 1.37 5.73
CA LEU A 73 2.31 0.35 6.78
C LEU A 73 2.68 -0.99 6.16
N TYR A 74 3.66 -1.66 6.76
CA TYR A 74 4.18 -2.95 6.31
C TYR A 74 3.64 -4.09 7.18
N SER A 75 3.47 -5.26 6.60
CA SER A 75 3.22 -6.51 7.32
C SER A 75 3.90 -7.66 6.59
N TRP A 76 4.40 -8.63 7.35
CA TRP A 76 5.19 -9.74 6.83
C TRP A 76 4.55 -11.07 7.20
N THR A 77 4.54 -12.00 6.24
CA THR A 77 4.16 -13.40 6.47
C THR A 77 5.19 -14.35 5.89
N LEU A 78 5.39 -15.51 6.52
CA LEU A 78 6.18 -16.62 6.00
C LEU A 78 5.27 -17.84 5.83
N ASN A 79 5.16 -18.35 4.61
CA ASN A 79 4.28 -19.48 4.26
C ASN A 79 2.80 -19.26 4.64
N GLY A 80 2.39 -17.99 4.75
CA GLY A 80 1.04 -17.58 5.17
C GLY A 80 0.91 -17.24 6.65
N ASP A 81 1.88 -17.61 7.49
CA ASP A 81 1.87 -17.29 8.92
C ASP A 81 2.41 -15.89 9.18
N SER A 82 1.76 -15.15 10.07
CA SER A 82 2.18 -13.79 10.46
C SER A 82 3.55 -13.82 11.15
N LEU A 83 4.47 -12.99 10.66
CA LEU A 83 5.79 -12.79 11.26
C LEU A 83 5.85 -11.51 12.07
N MET A 84 5.54 -10.37 11.44
CA MET A 84 5.69 -9.05 12.05
C MET A 84 4.87 -7.99 11.30
N ASP A 85 4.39 -7.00 12.05
CA ASP A 85 3.70 -5.82 11.51
C ASP A 85 4.49 -4.54 11.81
N GLY A 86 4.36 -3.55 10.93
CA GLY A 86 4.82 -2.17 11.10
C GLY A 86 6.20 -1.85 10.52
N ASN A 87 7.10 -2.83 10.30
CA ASN A 87 8.47 -2.56 9.90
C ASN A 87 8.75 -2.87 8.42
N GLY A 88 9.45 -1.98 7.72
CA GLY A 88 9.84 -2.17 6.31
C GLY A 88 10.98 -3.18 6.12
N SER A 89 11.69 -3.55 7.19
CA SER A 89 12.72 -4.57 7.17
C SER A 89 12.62 -5.46 8.41
N ILE A 90 12.91 -6.75 8.26
CA ILE A 90 12.91 -7.72 9.35
C ILE A 90 14.14 -8.62 9.28
N ASP A 91 14.64 -9.03 10.44
CA ASP A 91 15.64 -10.08 10.54
C ASP A 91 14.90 -11.43 10.54
N LEU A 92 15.40 -12.38 9.75
CA LEU A 92 14.89 -13.73 9.65
C LEU A 92 15.79 -14.68 10.43
N ASN A 93 15.20 -15.76 10.94
CA ASN A 93 15.97 -16.81 11.62
C ASN A 93 16.95 -17.47 10.64
N GLU A 94 18.09 -17.92 11.16
CA GLU A 94 19.02 -18.74 10.40
C GLU A 94 18.29 -19.98 9.84
N GLY A 95 18.55 -20.32 8.58
CA GLY A 95 17.90 -21.46 7.94
C GLY A 95 16.48 -21.20 7.43
N THR A 96 16.00 -19.95 7.42
CA THR A 96 14.66 -19.63 6.88
C THR A 96 14.55 -20.03 5.39
N ASP A 97 13.58 -20.88 5.09
CA ASP A 97 13.20 -21.33 3.74
C ASP A 97 11.67 -21.23 3.60
N GLY A 98 11.21 -20.75 2.45
CA GLY A 98 9.79 -20.69 2.15
C GLY A 98 9.38 -19.46 1.34
N ASN A 99 8.09 -19.14 1.38
CA ASN A 99 7.54 -17.99 0.67
C ASN A 99 7.34 -16.84 1.66
N ILE A 100 8.17 -15.80 1.54
CA ILE A 100 7.99 -14.58 2.30
C ILE A 100 7.11 -13.63 1.51
N THR A 101 6.11 -13.05 2.16
CA THR A 101 5.25 -12.01 1.58
C THR A 101 5.39 -10.74 2.38
N CYS A 102 5.77 -9.65 1.71
CA CYS A 102 5.58 -8.30 2.23
C CYS A 102 4.27 -7.75 1.69
N SER A 103 3.40 -7.29 2.58
CA SER A 103 2.22 -6.52 2.23
C SER A 103 2.39 -5.09 2.71
N VAL A 104 2.06 -4.14 1.83
CA VAL A 104 2.15 -2.71 2.07
C VAL A 104 0.74 -2.13 1.93
N LYS A 105 0.33 -1.30 2.88
CA LYS A 105 -0.95 -0.59 2.81
C LYS A 105 -0.80 0.85 3.23
N ASN A 106 -1.62 1.71 2.65
CA ASN A 106 -1.83 3.07 3.15
C ASN A 106 -3.33 3.38 3.14
N HIS A 107 -3.69 4.62 3.43
CA HIS A 107 -5.09 5.05 3.46
C HIS A 107 -5.76 5.09 2.07
N VAL A 108 -4.99 4.92 0.98
CA VAL A 108 -5.46 5.01 -0.40
C VAL A 108 -5.59 3.62 -1.05
N SER A 109 -4.58 2.75 -0.86
CA SER A 109 -4.44 1.49 -1.59
C SER A 109 -3.61 0.47 -0.80
N HIS A 110 -3.51 -0.74 -1.35
CA HIS A 110 -2.70 -1.84 -0.82
C HIS A 110 -1.96 -2.55 -1.95
N GLY A 111 -0.83 -3.16 -1.64
CA GLY A 111 -0.04 -3.98 -2.54
C GLY A 111 0.73 -5.05 -1.78
N GLN A 112 1.24 -6.06 -2.47
CA GLN A 112 2.08 -7.07 -1.86
C GLN A 112 3.03 -7.69 -2.88
N LYS A 113 4.13 -8.26 -2.39
CA LYS A 113 5.04 -9.09 -3.19
C LYS A 113 5.47 -10.30 -2.37
N THR A 114 5.38 -11.45 -3.01
CA THR A 114 5.82 -12.74 -2.48
C THR A 114 7.06 -13.18 -3.24
N ILE A 115 8.10 -13.58 -2.52
CA ILE A 115 9.30 -14.20 -3.09
C ILE A 115 9.63 -15.48 -2.33
N ASN A 116 10.29 -16.43 -3.01
CA ASN A 116 10.88 -17.57 -2.32
C ASN A 116 12.21 -17.14 -1.69
N VAL A 117 12.36 -17.41 -0.40
CA VAL A 117 13.59 -17.25 0.36
C VAL A 117 14.26 -18.58 0.54
N LYS A 118 15.60 -18.56 0.51
CA LYS A 118 16.43 -19.73 0.82
C LYS A 118 17.40 -19.37 1.95
N PRO A 119 17.85 -20.37 2.72
CA PRO A 119 18.88 -20.17 3.72
C PRO A 119 20.13 -19.53 3.13
N CYS A 120 20.66 -18.52 3.82
CA CYS A 120 21.99 -18.01 3.53
C CYS A 120 23.02 -19.12 3.80
N VAL A 121 23.86 -19.44 2.82
CA VAL A 121 25.01 -20.33 3.04
C VAL A 121 26.10 -19.46 3.65
N GLY A 122 26.37 -19.62 4.95
CA GLY A 122 27.57 -19.05 5.54
C GLY A 122 28.80 -19.66 4.89
N GLU A 123 29.78 -18.85 4.49
CA GLU A 123 31.10 -19.40 4.20
C GLU A 123 31.67 -19.94 5.53
N LEU A 124 31.84 -21.26 5.61
CA LEU A 124 32.53 -21.97 6.69
C LEU A 124 34.05 -21.88 6.50
#